data_AF-A0A526Z6K3-F1
#
_entry.id   AF-A0A526Z6K3-F1
#
_cell.length_a   1.000
_cell.length_b   1.000
_cell.length_c   1.000
_cell.angle_alpha   90.00
_cell.angle_beta   90.00
_cell.angle_gamma   90.00
#
_symmetry.space_group_name_H-M   'P 1'
#
loop_
_entity.id
_entity.type
_entity.pdbx_description
1 polymer ?
#
loop_
_entity_poly.entity_id
_entity_poly.type
_entity_poly.pdbx_seq_one_letter_code
_entity_poly.pdbx_strand_id
1 'polypeptide(L)' 'ADKLDETQRHVEEAGGKIVKPAYSFPGGRRFHFSDPDGYELAVWSDK' A
#
# COMPACT_ATOMS: atom_id res chain seq x y z
N ALA A 1 -1.20 12.98 -8.31
CA ALA A 1 -0.45 11.96 -7.55
C ALA A 1 -0.93 10.60 -8.04
N ASP A 2 -0.08 9.59 -8.02
CA ASP A 2 -0.44 8.23 -8.40
C ASP A 2 -1.47 7.68 -7.39
N LYS A 3 -2.53 6.99 -7.83
CA LYS A 3 -3.61 6.52 -6.92
C LYS A 3 -3.08 5.59 -5.83
N LEU A 4 -2.00 4.87 -6.12
CA LEU A 4 -1.37 3.97 -5.16
C LEU A 4 -0.70 4.74 -4.02
N ASP A 5 -0.07 5.88 -4.33
CA ASP A 5 0.57 6.77 -3.35
C ASP A 5 -0.48 7.44 -2.45
N GLU A 6 -1.61 7.88 -3.03
CA GLU A 6 -2.75 8.40 -2.25
C GLU A 6 -3.32 7.33 -1.32
N THR A 7 -3.46 6.09 -1.81
CA THR A 7 -3.95 4.97 -0.99
C THR A 7 -2.98 4.65 0.14
N GLN A 8 -1.67 4.67 -0.13
CA GLN A 8 -0.66 4.45 0.90
C GLN A 8 -0.78 5.48 2.02
N ARG A 9 -0.92 6.77 1.66
CA ARG A 9 -1.10 7.83 2.63
C ARG A 9 -2.37 7.67 3.46
N HIS A 10 -3.48 7.28 2.85
CA HIS A 10 -4.72 6.99 3.58
C HIS A 10 -4.58 5.82 4.55
N VAL A 11 -3.83 4.78 4.15
CA VAL A 11 -3.52 3.65 5.03
C VAL A 11 -2.69 4.11 6.24
N GLU A 12 -1.68 4.94 6.02
CA GLU A 12 -0.85 5.51 7.09
C GLU A 12 -1.67 6.41 8.03
N GLU A 13 -2.56 7.26 7.48
CA GLU A 13 -3.47 8.11 8.27
C GLU A 13 -4.50 7.30 9.07
N ALA A 14 -4.92 6.14 8.57
CA ALA A 14 -5.81 5.21 9.27
C ALA A 14 -5.09 4.36 10.36
N GLY A 15 -3.77 4.55 10.54
CA GLY A 15 -2.96 3.80 11.52
C GLY A 15 -2.39 2.48 10.99
N GLY A 16 -2.51 2.21 9.69
CA GLY A 16 -1.80 1.13 9.04
C GLY A 16 -0.30 1.42 8.95
N LYS A 17 0.53 0.38 9.09
CA LYS A 17 1.99 0.51 8.98
C LYS A 17 2.46 -0.08 7.67
N ILE A 18 3.25 0.67 6.90
CA ILE A 18 3.83 0.16 5.66
C ILE A 18 4.91 -0.88 6.00
N VAL A 19 4.64 -2.14 5.64
CA VAL A 19 5.56 -3.27 5.84
C VAL A 19 6.53 -3.37 4.67
N LYS A 20 6.03 -3.12 3.45
CA LYS A 20 6.87 -3.03 2.24
C LYS A 20 6.46 -1.81 1.42
N PRO A 21 7.39 -0.90 1.12
CA PRO A 21 7.11 0.29 0.32
C PRO A 21 6.67 -0.10 -1.09
N ALA A 22 5.98 0.81 -1.78
CA ALA A 22 5.45 0.55 -3.12
C ALA A 22 6.56 0.25 -4.15
N TYR A 23 6.54 -0.97 -4.71
CA TYR A 23 7.46 -1.43 -5.74
C TYR A 23 6.73 -1.82 -7.02
N SER A 24 7.40 -1.62 -8.15
CA SER A 24 6.87 -1.93 -9.47
C SER A 24 7.14 -3.39 -9.84
N PHE A 25 6.21 -3.99 -10.57
CA PHE A 25 6.32 -5.34 -11.12
C PHE A 25 5.72 -5.35 -12.54
N PRO A 26 6.00 -6.35 -13.37
CA PRO A 26 5.35 -6.48 -14.67
C PRO A 26 3.82 -6.58 -14.50
N GLY A 27 3.09 -5.53 -14.89
CA GLY A 27 1.63 -5.45 -14.74
C GLY A 27 1.13 -4.49 -13.65
N GLY A 28 2.01 -3.75 -12.97
CA GLY A 28 1.58 -2.68 -12.07
C GLY A 28 2.57 -2.31 -10.99
N ARG A 29 2.06 -1.66 -9.94
CA ARG A 29 2.81 -1.32 -8.72
C ARG A 29 2.01 -1.73 -7.50
N ARG A 30 2.68 -2.21 -6.45
CA ARG A 30 2.02 -2.63 -5.20
C ARG A 30 2.84 -2.31 -3.97
N PHE A 31 2.17 -2.17 -2.83
CA PHE A 31 2.78 -2.05 -1.50
C PHE A 31 2.11 -2.99 -0.51
N HIS A 32 2.78 -3.25 0.62
CA HIS A 32 2.24 -4.06 1.70
C HIS A 32 2.15 -3.21 2.96
N PHE A 33 1.10 -3.42 3.73
CA PHE A 33 0.90 -2.76 5.01
C PHE A 33 0.30 -3.74 6.02
N SER A 34 0.54 -3.49 7.30
CA SER A 34 -0.17 -4.16 8.38
C SER A 34 -1.24 -3.22 8.92
N ASP A 35 -2.47 -3.69 9.07
CA ASP A 35 -3.50 -2.92 9.75
C ASP A 35 -3.27 -2.90 11.29
N PRO A 36 -4.02 -2.09 12.05
CA PRO A 36 -3.87 -1.99 13.51
C PRO A 36 -4.03 -3.31 14.29
N ASP A 37 -4.82 -4.25 13.77
CA ASP A 37 -5.03 -5.58 14.35
C ASP A 37 -3.90 -6.57 14.00
N GLY A 38 -2.98 -6.17 13.12
CA GLY A 38 -1.77 -6.90 12.79
C GLY A 38 -1.89 -7.84 11.58
N TYR A 39 -2.93 -7.73 10.75
CA TYR A 39 -2.98 -8.47 9.49
C TYR A 39 -2.17 -7.78 8.41
N GLU A 40 -1.33 -8.55 7.71
CA GLU A 40 -0.62 -8.06 6.53
C GLU A 40 -1.53 -8.11 5.29
N LEU A 41 -1.73 -6.94 4.68
CA LEU A 41 -2.52 -6.72 3.48
C LEU A 41 -1.64 -6.09 2.39
N ALA A 42 -2.05 -6.27 1.13
CA ALA A 42 -1.37 -5.67 -0.01
C ALA A 42 -2.36 -4.97 -0.92
N VAL A 43 -1.97 -3.81 -1.43
CA VAL A 43 -2.72 -3.04 -2.44
C VAL A 43 -1.86 -2.95 -3.69
N TRP A 44 -2.49 -3.13 -4.85
CA TRP A 44 -1.84 -3.01 -6.15
C TRP A 44 -2.69 -2.21 -7.13
N SER A 45 -2.04 -1.57 -8.09
CA SER A 45 -2.66 -0.83 -9.20
C SER A 45 -1.94 -1.16 -10.51
N ASP A 46 -2.69 -1.38 -11.60
CA ASP A 46 -2.18 -1.50 -12.97
C ASP A 46 -2.06 -0.14 -13.70
N LYS A 47 -2.59 0.92 -13.09
CA LYS A 47 -2.64 2.29 -13.60
C LYS A 47 -1.97 3.30 -12.71
#